data_AF-A0A2W4Q3Z1-F1
#
_entry.id   AF-A0A2W4Q3Z1-F1
#
_cell.length_a   1.000
_cell.length_b   1.000
_cell.length_c   1.000
_cell.angle_alpha   90.00
_cell.angle_beta   90.00
_cell.angle_gamma   90.00
#
_symmetry.space_group_name_H-M   'P 1'
#
loop_
_entity.id
_entity.type
_entity.pdbx_description
1 polymer ?
#
loop_
_entity_poly.entity_id
_entity_poly.type
_entity_poly.pdbx_seq_one_letter_code
_entity_poly.pdbx_strand_id
1 'polypeptide(L)'
;MAVIATLVVFLGFAPSFFLAMANPGARPLEPIYHFHGVVFTLWMAFFVAQNVLIARGRRALHVKLGTFGAALGFFMIFMAFWVTFHATRNGFGGPLGALPDPVQAMAVPFFDMFVFAPLFIAGLCYRRRSPDAHKRLMMMATVGGLLGAAIGRAPLLVGEMDRQLYTYLALVFAGPVYDLVTRRRIHPAYFFALVPCLLLLTGMRLRIGASQWWHDFAAAIL
;
A
#
# COMPACT_ATOMS: atom_id res chain seq x y z
N MET A 1 12.85 4.69 5.79
CA MET A 1 11.48 4.44 5.31
C MET A 1 11.11 2.97 5.23
N ALA A 2 11.91 2.08 4.62
CA ALA A 2 11.54 0.65 4.51
C ALA A 2 11.17 0.00 5.86
N VAL A 3 12.03 0.14 6.88
CA VAL A 3 11.75 -0.38 8.23
C VAL A 3 10.50 0.22 8.85
N ILE A 4 10.34 1.56 8.77
CA ILE A 4 9.17 2.27 9.29
C ILE A 4 7.89 1.76 8.61
N ALA A 5 7.89 1.65 7.28
CA ALA A 5 6.75 1.12 6.52
C ALA A 5 6.41 -0.31 6.97
N THR A 6 7.41 -1.19 7.14
CA THR A 6 7.20 -2.55 7.65
C THR A 6 6.62 -2.56 9.07
N LEU A 7 7.09 -1.68 9.95
CA LEU A 7 6.56 -1.56 11.31
C LEU A 7 5.11 -1.04 11.30
N VAL A 8 4.78 -0.08 10.45
CA VAL A 8 3.40 0.40 10.28
C VAL A 8 2.49 -0.73 9.80
N VAL A 9 2.92 -1.52 8.81
CA VAL A 9 2.18 -2.71 8.36
C VAL A 9 2.02 -3.72 9.50
N PHE A 10 3.09 -4.03 10.21
CA PHE A 10 3.04 -4.96 11.33
C PHE A 10 2.06 -4.50 12.40
N LEU A 11 2.17 -3.26 12.88
CA LEU A 11 1.31 -2.71 13.93
C LEU A 11 -0.15 -2.60 13.49
N GLY A 12 -0.39 -2.22 12.23
CA GLY A 12 -1.74 -2.12 11.67
C GLY A 12 -2.45 -3.47 11.57
N PHE A 13 -1.73 -4.53 11.22
CA PHE A 13 -2.29 -5.86 11.04
C PHE A 13 -1.99 -6.82 12.20
N ALA A 14 -1.29 -6.37 13.24
CA ALA A 14 -0.95 -7.21 14.39
C ALA A 14 -2.19 -7.85 15.05
N PRO A 15 -3.25 -7.09 15.39
CA PRO A 15 -4.40 -7.70 16.07
C PRO A 15 -5.16 -8.71 15.21
N SER A 16 -5.22 -8.49 13.89
CA SER A 16 -6.08 -9.26 12.98
C SER A 16 -5.35 -10.35 12.20
N PHE A 17 -4.02 -10.30 12.13
CA PHE A 17 -3.22 -11.22 11.31
C PHE A 17 -2.01 -11.77 12.08
N PHE A 18 -1.03 -10.93 12.43
CA PHE A 18 0.25 -11.43 12.98
C PHE A 18 0.13 -12.00 14.39
N LEU A 19 -0.76 -11.45 15.22
CA LEU A 19 -1.03 -11.86 16.60
C LEU A 19 -2.46 -12.40 16.75
N ALA A 20 -3.13 -12.77 15.64
CA ALA A 20 -4.53 -13.20 15.65
C ALA A 20 -4.77 -14.39 16.60
N MET A 21 -3.85 -15.36 16.64
CA MET A 21 -3.96 -16.52 17.54
C MET A 21 -3.94 -16.16 19.03
N ALA A 22 -3.31 -15.04 19.39
CA ALA A 22 -3.23 -14.53 20.75
C ALA A 22 -4.29 -13.45 21.05
N ASN A 23 -5.14 -13.10 20.08
CA ASN A 23 -6.17 -12.09 20.21
C ASN A 23 -7.57 -12.75 20.22
N PRO A 24 -8.24 -12.84 21.38
CA PRO A 24 -9.58 -13.42 21.48
C PRO A 24 -10.64 -12.71 20.63
N GLY A 25 -10.41 -11.44 20.26
CA GLY A 25 -11.30 -10.68 19.38
C GLY A 25 -11.02 -10.85 17.89
N ALA A 26 -10.00 -11.63 17.50
CA ALA A 26 -9.69 -11.87 16.11
C ALA A 26 -10.74 -12.78 15.45
N ARG A 27 -11.23 -12.35 14.29
CA ARG A 27 -12.11 -13.18 13.47
C ARG A 27 -11.30 -14.23 12.71
N PRO A 28 -11.81 -15.46 12.55
CA PRO A 28 -11.21 -16.45 11.65
C PRO A 28 -11.07 -15.87 10.24
N LEU A 29 -9.91 -16.07 9.63
CA LEU A 29 -9.64 -15.62 8.27
C LEU A 29 -9.81 -16.77 7.29
N GLU A 30 -10.51 -16.53 6.20
CA GLU A 30 -10.53 -17.44 5.06
C GLU A 30 -9.12 -17.59 4.45
N PRO A 31 -8.81 -18.74 3.82
CA PRO A 31 -7.50 -18.99 3.21
C PRO A 31 -7.01 -17.90 2.26
N ILE A 32 -7.91 -17.23 1.53
CA ILE A 32 -7.57 -16.13 0.63
C ILE A 32 -6.92 -14.94 1.36
N TYR A 33 -7.38 -14.62 2.58
CA TYR A 33 -6.80 -13.54 3.38
C TYR A 33 -5.46 -13.95 3.99
N HIS A 34 -5.28 -15.23 4.33
CA HIS A 34 -3.96 -15.77 4.69
C HIS A 34 -2.96 -15.63 3.57
N PHE A 35 -3.35 -16.05 2.37
CA PHE A 35 -2.48 -15.96 1.19
C PHE A 35 -2.16 -14.51 0.83
N HIS A 36 -3.15 -13.61 0.88
CA HIS A 36 -2.94 -12.17 0.70
C HIS A 36 -1.95 -11.62 1.73
N GLY A 37 -2.17 -11.91 3.02
CA GLY A 37 -1.30 -11.44 4.11
C GLY A 37 0.14 -11.94 3.95
N VAL A 38 0.35 -13.21 3.57
CA VAL A 38 1.69 -13.77 3.32
C VAL A 38 2.38 -13.07 2.14
N VAL A 39 1.69 -12.89 1.01
CA VAL A 39 2.24 -12.24 -0.19
C VAL A 39 2.66 -10.80 0.09
N PHE A 40 1.84 -10.03 0.81
CA PHE A 40 2.16 -8.63 1.14
C PHE A 40 3.21 -8.53 2.26
N THR A 41 3.26 -9.47 3.20
CA THR A 41 4.34 -9.57 4.18
C THR A 41 5.68 -9.87 3.50
N LEU A 42 5.67 -10.80 2.53
CA LEU A 42 6.84 -11.14 1.72
C LEU A 42 7.35 -9.93 0.93
N TRP A 43 6.44 -9.10 0.40
CA TRP A 43 6.83 -7.83 -0.23
C TRP A 43 7.56 -6.90 0.72
N MET A 44 7.05 -6.71 1.95
CA MET A 44 7.69 -5.83 2.93
C MET A 44 9.07 -6.36 3.34
N ALA A 45 9.20 -7.67 3.56
CA ALA A 45 10.49 -8.31 3.85
C ALA A 45 11.46 -8.16 2.67
N PHE A 46 10.99 -8.39 1.44
CA PHE A 46 11.77 -8.21 0.22
C PHE A 46 12.21 -6.76 0.04
N PHE A 47 11.32 -5.79 0.28
CA PHE A 47 11.64 -4.36 0.17
C PHE A 47 12.74 -3.94 1.14
N VAL A 48 12.69 -4.42 2.39
CA VAL A 48 13.79 -4.22 3.36
C VAL A 48 15.08 -4.88 2.86
N ALA A 49 15.02 -6.13 2.40
CA ALA A 49 16.18 -6.85 1.88
C ALA A 49 16.84 -6.10 0.70
N GLN A 50 16.05 -5.58 -0.25
CA GLN A 50 16.57 -4.79 -1.37
C GLN A 50 17.31 -3.53 -0.92
N ASN A 51 16.81 -2.83 0.11
CA ASN A 51 17.49 -1.68 0.70
C ASN A 51 18.80 -2.08 1.39
N VAL A 52 18.80 -3.18 2.16
CA VAL A 52 20.00 -3.69 2.84
C VAL A 52 21.07 -4.11 1.84
N LEU A 53 20.69 -4.75 0.73
CA LEU A 53 21.64 -5.15 -0.32
C LEU A 53 22.37 -3.94 -0.92
N ILE A 54 21.64 -2.85 -1.20
CA ILE A 54 22.25 -1.62 -1.70
C ILE A 54 23.13 -0.96 -0.64
N ALA A 55 22.67 -0.86 0.61
CA ALA A 55 23.45 -0.31 1.72
C ALA A 55 24.76 -1.08 1.97
N ARG A 56 24.77 -2.40 1.72
CA ARG A 56 25.95 -3.26 1.84
C ARG A 56 26.79 -3.35 0.55
N GLY A 57 26.51 -2.52 -0.46
CA GLY A 57 27.23 -2.54 -1.74
C GLY A 57 26.99 -3.78 -2.62
N ARG A 58 26.03 -4.65 -2.28
CA ARG A 58 25.71 -5.89 -3.01
C ARG A 58 24.78 -5.65 -4.20
N ARG A 59 25.17 -4.72 -5.08
CA ARG A 59 24.36 -4.30 -6.24
C ARG A 59 24.03 -5.45 -7.20
N ALA A 60 24.98 -6.35 -7.46
CA ALA A 60 24.74 -7.49 -8.36
C ALA A 60 23.59 -8.38 -7.85
N LEU A 61 23.52 -8.62 -6.54
CA LEU A 61 22.46 -9.40 -5.92
C LEU A 61 21.12 -8.65 -5.89
N HIS A 62 21.13 -7.34 -5.65
CA HIS A 62 19.94 -6.48 -5.80
C HIS A 62 19.34 -6.62 -7.20
N VAL A 63 20.16 -6.52 -8.25
CA VAL A 63 19.70 -6.65 -9.64
C VAL A 63 19.18 -8.07 -9.92
N LYS A 64 19.91 -9.11 -9.47
CA LYS A 64 19.51 -10.51 -9.67
C LYS A 64 18.17 -10.82 -9.00
N LEU A 65 17.96 -10.38 -7.76
CA LEU A 65 16.71 -10.59 -7.03
C LEU A 65 15.59 -9.64 -7.46
N GLY A 66 15.91 -8.54 -8.15
CA GLY A 66 14.93 -7.57 -8.63
C GLY A 66 13.92 -8.15 -9.61
N THR A 67 14.25 -9.23 -10.34
CA THR A 67 13.30 -9.94 -11.21
C THR A 67 12.22 -10.65 -10.40
N PHE A 68 12.58 -11.29 -9.29
CA PHE A 68 11.62 -11.84 -8.34
C PHE A 68 10.73 -10.74 -7.76
N GLY A 69 11.32 -9.60 -7.38
CA GLY A 69 10.56 -8.43 -6.93
C GLY A 69 9.56 -7.92 -7.98
N ALA A 70 9.95 -7.93 -9.25
CA ALA A 70 9.06 -7.54 -10.34
C ALA A 70 7.85 -8.51 -10.45
N ALA A 71 8.12 -9.82 -10.48
CA ALA A 71 7.07 -10.85 -10.52
C ALA A 71 6.13 -10.76 -9.29
N LEU A 72 6.70 -10.60 -8.09
CA LEU A 72 5.95 -10.43 -6.86
C LEU A 72 5.03 -9.21 -6.90
N GLY A 73 5.53 -8.05 -7.35
CA GLY A 73 4.72 -6.84 -7.45
C GLY A 73 3.57 -6.95 -8.46
N PHE A 74 3.78 -7.60 -9.62
CA PHE A 74 2.68 -7.89 -10.54
C PHE A 74 1.66 -8.86 -9.95
N PHE A 75 2.13 -9.88 -9.25
CA PHE A 75 1.26 -10.82 -8.56
C PHE A 75 0.44 -10.15 -7.45
N MET A 76 1.02 -9.20 -6.71
CA MET A 76 0.31 -8.41 -5.71
C MET A 76 -0.82 -7.58 -6.29
N ILE A 77 -0.64 -6.99 -7.48
CA ILE A 77 -1.70 -6.22 -8.15
C ILE A 77 -2.89 -7.13 -8.44
N PHE A 78 -2.64 -8.29 -9.04
CA PHE A 78 -3.67 -9.30 -9.28
C PHE A 78 -4.36 -9.74 -7.97
N MET A 79 -3.56 -10.10 -6.97
CA MET A 79 -4.07 -10.57 -5.68
C MET A 79 -4.90 -9.50 -4.96
N ALA A 80 -4.52 -8.23 -5.05
CA ALA A 80 -5.25 -7.12 -4.45
C ALA A 80 -6.64 -6.96 -5.06
N PHE A 81 -6.76 -7.00 -6.39
CA PHE A 81 -8.07 -6.95 -7.05
C PHE A 81 -8.91 -8.19 -6.71
N TRP A 82 -8.30 -9.38 -6.72
CA TRP A 82 -9.01 -10.61 -6.36
C TRP A 82 -9.59 -10.53 -4.94
N VAL A 83 -8.78 -10.17 -3.95
CA VAL A 83 -9.22 -10.02 -2.55
C VAL A 83 -10.26 -8.91 -2.41
N THR A 84 -10.10 -7.82 -3.17
CA THR A 84 -11.06 -6.71 -3.18
C THR A 84 -12.43 -7.20 -3.64
N PHE A 85 -12.52 -7.87 -4.79
CA PHE A 85 -13.80 -8.39 -5.30
C PHE A 85 -14.37 -9.51 -4.42
N HIS A 86 -13.51 -10.34 -3.83
CA HIS A 86 -13.94 -11.36 -2.87
C HIS A 86 -14.58 -10.72 -1.63
N ALA A 87 -13.93 -9.71 -1.05
CA ALA A 87 -14.44 -9.00 0.12
C ALA A 87 -15.68 -8.16 -0.19
N THR A 88 -15.84 -7.63 -1.41
CA THR A 88 -17.09 -6.96 -1.79
C THR A 88 -18.28 -7.92 -1.80
N ARG A 89 -18.09 -9.16 -2.27
CA ARG A 89 -19.17 -10.16 -2.35
C ARG A 89 -19.44 -10.85 -1.01
N ASN A 90 -18.41 -11.06 -0.18
CA ASN A 90 -18.50 -11.86 1.04
C ASN A 90 -18.41 -11.04 2.35
N GLY A 91 -18.18 -9.73 2.23
CA GLY A 91 -18.05 -8.80 3.36
C GLY A 91 -16.62 -8.39 3.66
N PHE A 92 -16.44 -7.12 4.03
CA PHE A 92 -15.14 -6.59 4.47
C PHE A 92 -14.89 -6.83 5.96
N GLY A 93 -13.62 -7.05 6.30
CA GLY A 93 -13.14 -7.03 7.69
C GLY A 93 -12.56 -5.67 8.10
N GLY A 94 -12.40 -5.47 9.41
CA GLY A 94 -11.81 -4.25 9.97
C GLY A 94 -12.66 -2.99 9.72
N PRO A 95 -12.06 -1.79 9.62
CA PRO A 95 -12.79 -0.54 9.49
C PRO A 95 -13.72 -0.47 8.27
N LEU A 96 -13.34 -1.11 7.16
CA LEU A 96 -14.17 -1.15 5.94
C LEU A 96 -15.42 -2.03 6.12
N GLY A 97 -15.38 -3.01 7.03
CA GLY A 97 -16.55 -3.81 7.38
C GLY A 97 -17.59 -3.09 8.23
N ALA A 98 -17.26 -1.89 8.75
CA ALA A 98 -18.23 -1.05 9.44
C ALA A 98 -19.03 -0.15 8.49
N LEU A 99 -18.66 -0.09 7.21
CA LEU A 99 -19.45 0.62 6.20
C LEU A 99 -20.70 -0.21 5.85
N PRO A 100 -21.88 0.41 5.77
CA PRO A 100 -23.12 -0.32 5.46
C PRO A 100 -23.17 -0.81 4.01
N ASP A 101 -22.42 -0.18 3.11
CA ASP A 101 -22.35 -0.51 1.69
C ASP A 101 -20.97 -1.12 1.32
N PRO A 102 -20.91 -2.42 0.99
CA PRO A 102 -19.69 -3.08 0.52
C PRO A 102 -19.14 -2.50 -0.79
N VAL A 103 -20.01 -1.94 -1.66
CA VAL A 103 -19.58 -1.36 -2.93
C VAL A 103 -18.83 -0.05 -2.68
N GLN A 104 -19.32 0.82 -1.79
CA GLN A 104 -18.56 1.98 -1.31
C GLN A 104 -17.22 1.56 -0.69
N ALA A 105 -17.21 0.51 0.15
CA ALA A 105 -15.99 0.00 0.78
C ALA A 105 -14.96 -0.50 -0.24
N MET A 106 -15.41 -1.14 -1.33
CA MET A 106 -14.59 -1.62 -2.44
C MET A 106 -13.70 -0.54 -3.05
N ALA A 107 -14.19 0.71 -3.11
CA ALA A 107 -13.44 1.82 -3.71
C ALA A 107 -12.08 2.02 -3.04
N VAL A 108 -11.97 1.77 -1.73
CA VAL A 108 -10.73 2.00 -0.97
C VAL A 108 -9.57 1.14 -1.49
N PRO A 109 -9.63 -0.20 -1.39
CA PRO A 109 -8.55 -1.07 -1.88
C PRO A 109 -8.46 -1.13 -3.41
N PHE A 110 -9.56 -0.86 -4.13
CA PHE A 110 -9.52 -0.77 -5.58
C PHE A 110 -8.61 0.38 -6.04
N PHE A 111 -8.82 1.59 -5.53
CA PHE A 111 -8.00 2.75 -5.87
C PHE A 111 -6.59 2.72 -5.27
N ASP A 112 -6.33 1.96 -4.19
CA ASP A 112 -4.95 1.71 -3.71
C ASP A 112 -4.08 1.12 -4.83
N MET A 113 -4.63 0.23 -5.65
CA MET A 113 -3.88 -0.37 -6.76
C MET A 113 -3.62 0.62 -7.91
N PHE A 114 -4.48 1.63 -8.08
CA PHE A 114 -4.23 2.75 -9.00
C PHE A 114 -3.17 3.73 -8.49
N VAL A 115 -2.68 3.55 -7.27
CA VAL A 115 -1.52 4.28 -6.73
C VAL A 115 -0.29 3.38 -6.78
N PHE A 116 -0.40 2.14 -6.26
CA PHE A 116 0.71 1.20 -6.23
C PHE A 116 1.20 0.83 -7.64
N ALA A 117 0.31 0.36 -8.52
CA ALA A 117 0.68 -0.20 -9.82
C ALA A 117 1.42 0.79 -10.73
N PRO A 118 0.93 2.02 -11.00
CA PRO A 118 1.64 2.94 -11.88
C PRO A 118 2.98 3.38 -11.31
N LEU A 119 3.08 3.60 -10.00
CA LEU A 119 4.35 3.99 -9.35
C LEU A 119 5.35 2.84 -9.34
N PHE A 120 4.89 1.62 -9.09
CA PHE A 120 5.69 0.40 -9.17
C PHE A 120 6.21 0.18 -10.60
N ILE A 121 5.33 0.21 -11.60
CA ILE A 121 5.68 0.04 -13.01
C ILE A 121 6.65 1.14 -13.46
N ALA A 122 6.39 2.41 -13.11
CA ALA A 122 7.29 3.52 -13.39
C ALA A 122 8.66 3.29 -12.72
N GLY A 123 8.67 2.86 -11.46
CA GLY A 123 9.88 2.48 -10.73
C GLY A 123 10.69 1.43 -11.49
N LEU A 124 10.04 0.37 -11.99
CA LEU A 124 10.68 -0.64 -12.83
C LEU A 124 11.21 -0.04 -14.15
N CYS A 125 10.43 0.78 -14.85
CA CYS A 125 10.83 1.40 -16.12
C CYS A 125 12.06 2.31 -15.98
N TYR A 126 12.14 3.08 -14.89
CA TYR A 126 13.24 4.01 -14.64
C TYR A 126 14.49 3.35 -14.01
N ARG A 127 14.45 2.06 -13.66
CA ARG A 127 15.54 1.35 -12.93
C ARG A 127 16.93 1.46 -13.57
N ARG A 128 17.00 1.56 -14.90
CA ARG A 128 18.27 1.71 -15.64
C ARG A 128 18.61 3.16 -15.96
N ARG A 129 17.61 3.96 -16.34
CA ARG A 129 17.81 5.35 -16.80
C ARG A 129 18.04 6.33 -15.66
N SER A 130 17.38 6.13 -14.52
CA SER A 130 17.52 6.97 -13.34
C SER A 130 17.33 6.12 -12.08
N PRO A 131 18.42 5.57 -11.51
CA PRO A 131 18.38 4.87 -10.23
C PRO A 131 17.81 5.72 -9.09
N ASP A 132 18.01 7.04 -9.18
CA ASP A 132 17.45 8.02 -8.26
C ASP A 132 15.92 8.14 -8.39
N ALA A 133 15.37 8.11 -9.60
CA ALA A 133 13.92 8.03 -9.79
C ALA A 133 13.36 6.67 -9.33
N HIS A 134 14.04 5.57 -9.69
CA HIS A 134 13.66 4.22 -9.32
C HIS A 134 13.44 4.06 -7.82
N LYS A 135 14.44 4.40 -7.00
CA LYS A 135 14.32 4.22 -5.53
C LYS A 135 13.17 5.02 -4.93
N ARG A 136 12.90 6.23 -5.47
CA ARG A 136 11.85 7.13 -4.98
C ARG A 136 10.47 6.61 -5.38
N LEU A 137 10.30 6.21 -6.63
CA LEU A 137 9.05 5.62 -7.14
C LEU A 137 8.71 4.31 -6.41
N MET A 138 9.69 3.43 -6.19
CA MET A 138 9.48 2.19 -5.43
C MET A 138 9.10 2.47 -3.96
N MET A 139 9.73 3.47 -3.34
CA MET A 139 9.37 3.91 -1.99
C MET A 139 7.94 4.47 -1.96
N MET A 140 7.57 5.32 -2.91
CA MET A 140 6.24 5.92 -2.96
C MET A 140 5.15 4.92 -3.32
N ALA A 141 5.44 3.93 -4.17
CA ALA A 141 4.51 2.83 -4.45
C ALA A 141 4.16 2.09 -3.15
N THR A 142 5.17 1.72 -2.35
CA THR A 142 4.97 1.02 -1.08
C THR A 142 4.32 1.92 -0.02
N VAL A 143 4.85 3.13 0.19
CA VAL A 143 4.38 4.03 1.26
C VAL A 143 3.00 4.61 0.93
N GLY A 144 2.84 5.16 -0.27
CA GLY A 144 1.60 5.80 -0.71
C GLY A 144 0.52 4.80 -1.12
N GLY A 145 0.89 3.70 -1.78
CA GLY A 145 -0.09 2.74 -2.30
C GLY A 145 -0.52 1.64 -1.31
N LEU A 146 0.28 1.32 -0.29
CA LEU A 146 -0.01 0.17 0.58
C LEU A 146 -0.27 0.52 2.04
N LEU A 147 0.31 1.61 2.57
CA LEU A 147 0.22 1.88 4.01
C LEU A 147 -1.14 2.39 4.47
N GLY A 148 -1.99 2.89 3.57
CA GLY A 148 -3.34 3.35 3.93
C GLY A 148 -4.14 2.28 4.67
N ALA A 149 -4.09 1.03 4.16
CA ALA A 149 -4.77 -0.11 4.77
C ALA A 149 -4.24 -0.45 6.17
N ALA A 150 -2.93 -0.30 6.41
CA ALA A 150 -2.31 -0.54 7.71
C ALA A 150 -2.62 0.57 8.71
N ILE A 151 -2.53 1.83 8.27
CA ILE A 151 -2.83 3.02 9.10
C ILE A 151 -4.28 2.99 9.57
N GLY A 152 -5.22 2.68 8.67
CA GLY A 152 -6.64 2.59 9.04
C GLY A 152 -6.95 1.48 10.05
N ARG A 153 -6.10 0.45 10.15
CA ARG A 153 -6.27 -0.68 11.07
C ARG A 153 -5.44 -0.55 12.36
N ALA A 154 -4.54 0.44 12.45
CA ALA A 154 -3.70 0.63 13.62
C ALA A 154 -4.57 0.92 14.86
N PRO A 155 -4.47 0.13 15.95
CA PRO A 155 -5.37 0.25 17.11
C PRO A 155 -5.48 1.66 17.69
N LEU A 156 -4.37 2.40 17.70
CA LEU A 156 -4.31 3.76 18.23
C LEU A 156 -4.92 4.82 17.31
N LEU A 157 -5.28 4.45 16.08
CA LEU A 157 -5.78 5.36 15.04
C LEU A 157 -7.19 4.98 14.55
N VAL A 158 -7.73 3.82 14.91
CA VAL A 158 -9.10 3.42 14.51
C VAL A 158 -10.10 4.46 15.01
N GLY A 159 -10.97 4.94 14.10
CA GLY A 159 -11.95 6.01 14.39
C GLY A 159 -11.41 7.44 14.29
N GLU A 160 -10.09 7.63 14.37
CA GLU A 160 -9.43 8.94 14.38
C GLU A 160 -8.99 9.38 12.97
N MET A 161 -9.96 9.77 12.13
CA MET A 161 -9.73 10.05 10.70
C MET A 161 -8.63 11.10 10.46
N ASP A 162 -8.61 12.17 11.25
CA ASP A 162 -7.59 13.23 11.13
C ASP A 162 -6.19 12.72 11.45
N ARG A 163 -6.05 11.92 12.52
CA ARG A 163 -4.75 11.32 12.89
C ARG A 163 -4.27 10.30 11.86
N GLN A 164 -5.18 9.53 11.26
CA GLN A 164 -4.84 8.65 10.14
C GLN A 164 -4.32 9.46 8.96
N LEU A 165 -5.02 10.54 8.60
CA LEU A 165 -4.62 11.44 7.51
C LEU A 165 -3.26 12.07 7.77
N TYR A 166 -3.04 12.66 8.95
CA TYR A 166 -1.75 13.30 9.29
C TYR A 166 -0.60 12.29 9.31
N THR A 167 -0.83 11.08 9.82
CA THR A 167 0.17 10.00 9.80
C THR A 167 0.53 9.63 8.37
N TYR A 168 -0.48 9.46 7.52
CA TYR A 168 -0.28 9.14 6.10
C TYR A 168 0.49 10.25 5.37
N LEU A 169 0.07 11.51 5.54
CA LEU A 169 0.75 12.67 4.95
C LEU A 169 2.20 12.76 5.43
N ALA A 170 2.44 12.59 6.74
CA ALA A 170 3.80 12.60 7.28
C ALA A 170 4.70 11.55 6.60
N LEU A 171 4.21 10.33 6.41
CA LEU A 171 4.98 9.25 5.77
C LEU A 171 5.24 9.52 4.28
N VAL A 172 4.23 10.01 3.56
CA VAL A 172 4.33 10.33 2.12
C VAL A 172 5.25 11.53 1.86
N PHE A 173 5.20 12.56 2.71
CA PHE A 173 6.04 13.74 2.59
C PHE A 173 7.45 13.58 3.19
N ALA A 174 7.69 12.55 4.00
CA ALA A 174 9.02 12.36 4.61
C ALA A 174 10.14 12.17 3.57
N GLY A 175 9.87 11.52 2.44
CA GLY A 175 10.82 11.42 1.33
C GLY A 175 11.14 12.77 0.65
N PRO A 176 10.12 13.51 0.15
CA PRO A 176 10.30 14.86 -0.37
C PRO A 176 11.03 15.80 0.59
N VAL A 177 10.65 15.79 1.88
CA VAL A 177 11.29 16.61 2.93
C VAL A 177 12.75 16.19 3.11
N TYR A 178 13.04 14.89 3.14
CA TYR A 178 14.42 14.40 3.21
C TYR A 178 15.27 14.89 2.04
N ASP A 179 14.75 14.83 0.81
CA ASP A 179 15.42 15.34 -0.39
C ASP A 179 15.65 16.86 -0.29
N LEU A 180 14.67 17.62 0.18
CA LEU A 180 14.81 19.06 0.37
C LEU A 180 15.88 19.40 1.41
N VAL A 181 15.90 18.72 2.55
CA VAL A 181 16.86 18.98 3.63
C VAL A 181 18.27 18.57 3.23
N THR A 182 18.44 17.38 2.66
CA THR A 182 19.77 16.81 2.38
C THR A 182 20.35 17.22 1.02
N ARG A 183 19.51 17.49 0.03
CA ARG A 183 19.92 17.80 -1.35
C ARG A 183 19.51 19.20 -1.81
N ARG A 184 18.78 19.97 -0.99
CA ARG A 184 18.23 21.30 -1.32
C ARG A 184 17.31 21.32 -2.53
N ARG A 185 16.85 20.15 -3.00
CA ARG A 185 15.97 20.01 -4.16
C ARG A 185 15.12 18.74 -4.06
N ILE A 186 13.82 18.89 -4.30
CA ILE A 186 12.89 17.76 -4.39
C ILE A 186 13.03 17.13 -5.78
N HIS A 187 13.27 15.82 -5.83
CA HIS A 187 13.38 15.11 -7.10
C HIS A 187 12.04 15.06 -7.85
N PRO A 188 12.01 15.27 -9.19
CA PRO A 188 10.75 15.33 -9.96
C PRO A 188 9.82 14.12 -9.80
N ALA A 189 10.40 12.93 -9.58
CA ALA A 189 9.66 11.70 -9.31
C ALA A 189 8.62 11.83 -8.18
N TYR A 190 8.84 12.70 -7.19
CA TYR A 190 7.88 12.93 -6.12
C TYR A 190 6.61 13.64 -6.60
N PHE A 191 6.69 14.55 -7.58
CA PHE A 191 5.48 15.19 -8.11
C PHE A 191 4.56 14.18 -8.80
N PHE A 192 5.13 13.29 -9.62
CA PHE A 192 4.38 12.20 -10.25
C PHE A 192 3.79 11.22 -9.23
N ALA A 193 4.45 11.04 -8.09
CA ALA A 193 3.99 10.15 -7.04
C ALA A 193 2.94 10.77 -6.12
N LEU A 194 3.08 12.05 -5.77
CA LEU A 194 2.20 12.73 -4.82
C LEU A 194 0.80 12.92 -5.38
N VAL A 195 0.65 13.19 -6.67
CA VAL A 195 -0.67 13.39 -7.30
C VAL A 195 -1.62 12.20 -7.06
N PRO A 196 -1.30 10.96 -7.46
CA PRO A 196 -2.17 9.82 -7.16
C PRO A 196 -2.25 9.55 -5.65
N CYS A 197 -1.17 9.75 -4.89
CA CYS A 197 -1.17 9.54 -3.44
C CYS A 197 -2.10 10.49 -2.67
N LEU A 198 -2.32 11.72 -3.16
CA LEU A 198 -3.18 12.70 -2.50
C LEU A 198 -4.61 12.57 -3.02
N LEU A 199 -4.80 12.57 -4.34
CA LEU A 199 -6.12 12.47 -4.96
C LEU A 199 -6.84 11.19 -4.56
N LEU A 200 -6.14 10.06 -4.61
CA LEU A 200 -6.74 8.77 -4.36
C LEU A 200 -6.66 8.35 -2.90
N LEU A 201 -6.09 9.09 -1.94
CA LEU A 201 -6.09 8.63 -0.54
C LEU A 201 -6.74 9.55 0.49
N THR A 202 -7.09 10.81 0.15
CA THR A 202 -7.76 11.73 1.10
C THR A 202 -9.29 11.68 1.01
N GLY A 203 -9.95 10.67 1.59
CA GLY A 203 -11.42 10.56 1.71
C GLY A 203 -12.23 10.51 0.39
N MET A 204 -11.61 10.87 -0.74
CA MET A 204 -12.23 10.99 -2.06
C MET A 204 -12.68 9.64 -2.57
N ARG A 205 -11.96 8.56 -2.23
CA ARG A 205 -12.38 7.18 -2.54
C ARG A 205 -13.71 6.82 -1.92
N LEU A 206 -13.97 7.24 -0.67
CA LEU A 206 -15.24 6.98 -0.01
C LEU A 206 -16.37 7.81 -0.62
N ARG A 207 -16.07 9.03 -1.09
CA ARG A 207 -17.02 9.88 -1.82
C ARG A 207 -17.35 9.33 -3.22
N ILE A 208 -16.32 8.89 -3.95
CA ILE A 208 -16.49 8.18 -5.24
C ILE A 208 -17.26 6.89 -5.00
N GLY A 209 -16.89 6.14 -3.97
CA GLY A 209 -17.56 4.89 -3.57
C GLY A 209 -19.05 5.07 -3.29
N ALA A 210 -19.46 6.21 -2.72
CA ALA A 210 -20.86 6.53 -2.45
C ALA A 210 -21.65 6.99 -3.70
N SER A 211 -20.99 7.23 -4.83
CA SER A 211 -21.64 7.79 -6.02
C SER A 211 -22.36 6.73 -6.85
N GLN A 212 -23.44 7.12 -7.54
CA GLN A 212 -24.16 6.22 -8.45
C GLN A 212 -23.27 5.68 -9.57
N TRP A 213 -22.43 6.55 -10.14
CA TRP A 213 -21.47 6.15 -11.19
C TRP A 213 -20.58 4.98 -10.74
N TRP A 214 -20.10 5.00 -9.50
CA TRP A 214 -19.29 3.92 -8.97
C TRP A 214 -20.08 2.63 -8.79
N HIS A 215 -21.35 2.73 -8.37
CA HIS A 215 -22.23 1.57 -8.23
C HIS A 215 -22.53 0.92 -9.59
N ASP A 216 -22.82 1.73 -10.60
CA ASP A 216 -23.06 1.24 -11.97
C ASP A 216 -21.79 0.58 -12.53
N PHE A 217 -20.62 1.18 -12.30
CA PHE A 217 -19.33 0.61 -12.66
C PHE A 217 -19.05 -0.70 -11.94
N ALA A 218 -19.26 -0.74 -10.61
CA ALA A 218 -19.07 -1.94 -9.81
C ALA A 218 -19.96 -3.08 -10.26
N ALA A 219 -21.23 -2.80 -10.59
CA ALA A 219 -22.17 -3.78 -11.11
C ALA A 219 -21.72 -4.40 -12.45
N ALA A 220 -20.91 -3.69 -13.25
CA ALA A 220 -20.40 -4.20 -14.52
C ALA A 220 -19.15 -5.09 -14.37
N ILE A 221 -18.43 -5.02 -13.24
CA ILE A 221 -17.15 -5.72 -13.04
C ILE A 221 -17.18 -6.78 -11.93
N LEU A 222 -18.23 -6.78 -11.10
CA LEU A 222 -18.52 -7.80 -10.09
C LEU A 222 -19.37 -8.93 -10.67
#